data_AF-A0A534KU31-F1
#
_entry.id   AF-A0A534KU31-F1
#
_cell.length_a   1.000
_cell.length_b   1.000
_cell.length_c   1.000
_cell.angle_alpha   90.00
_cell.angle_beta   90.00
_cell.angle_gamma   90.00
#
_symmetry.space_group_name_H-M   'P 1'
#
loop_
_entity.id
_entity.type
_entity.pdbx_description
1 polymer ?
#
loop_
_entity_poly.entity_id
_entity_poly.type
_entity_poly.pdbx_seq_one_letter_code
_entity_poly.pdbx_strand_id
1 'polypeptide(L)'
;AVRHNPFVYYGDIANDATRCSRVVPAGSSDSALINDLGSTSTASNFMWLTPNTCNDIHSCPIDTGDAYLADLVQRILSSPVFTTQRAALYITFDEGYGQPVYTVWAGRVVKPTYTSSVAYNHFSLLATIESNWNLPNLTANDAGAAAMTEFFTSNPPASDTVAPTIAIDSPSNHSSVWSPVSVTGTAFDNIAIQKVEVRVDGGAWTTAPGTTSWTQSLPLALGNHTIDARVTDTSGNSKAVGISLSVMPGGPPFDFLSILPEIVVGVIVVAAVAGLLIYRRRKKARPPES
;
A
#
# COMPACT_ATOMS: atom_id res chain seq x y z
N ALA A 1 -19.66 34.42 -10.26
CA ALA A 1 -20.02 33.35 -9.31
C ALA A 1 -19.15 32.14 -9.60
N VAL A 2 -18.43 31.60 -8.61
CA VAL A 2 -17.70 30.34 -8.79
C VAL A 2 -18.75 29.24 -8.68
N ARG A 3 -19.17 28.74 -9.84
CA ARG A 3 -20.24 27.75 -9.94
C ARG A 3 -19.86 26.48 -9.16
N HIS A 4 -20.78 26.01 -8.31
CA HIS A 4 -20.67 24.76 -7.54
C HIS A 4 -19.46 24.65 -6.58
N ASN A 5 -18.93 25.78 -6.12
CA ASN A 5 -17.93 25.84 -5.05
C ASN A 5 -18.48 26.71 -3.90
N PRO A 6 -19.07 26.10 -2.86
CA PRO A 6 -19.75 26.86 -1.80
C PRO A 6 -18.78 27.64 -0.91
N PHE A 7 -17.53 27.17 -0.74
CA PHE A 7 -16.61 27.70 0.27
C PHE A 7 -16.16 29.13 -0.01
N VAL A 8 -16.01 29.51 -1.28
CA VAL A 8 -15.53 30.84 -1.66
C VAL A 8 -16.58 31.95 -1.48
N TYR A 9 -17.82 31.59 -1.13
CA TYR A 9 -18.85 32.55 -0.76
C TYR A 9 -18.73 33.03 0.69
N TYR A 10 -17.96 32.31 1.53
CA TYR A 10 -17.73 32.67 2.91
C TYR A 10 -16.51 33.60 3.02
N GLY A 11 -16.72 34.81 3.54
CA GLY A 11 -15.68 35.84 3.60
C GLY A 11 -14.49 35.44 4.49
N ASP A 12 -14.69 34.62 5.50
CA ASP A 12 -13.65 34.09 6.38
C ASP A 12 -12.81 32.97 5.74
N ILE A 13 -13.26 32.42 4.61
CA ILE A 13 -12.47 31.54 3.73
C ILE A 13 -11.82 32.37 2.62
N ALA A 14 -12.61 33.16 1.91
CA ALA A 14 -12.15 33.90 0.72
C ALA A 14 -11.08 34.96 1.06
N ASN A 15 -11.15 35.59 2.23
CA ASN A 15 -10.22 36.63 2.65
C ASN A 15 -9.05 36.11 3.51
N ASP A 16 -9.02 34.82 3.84
CA ASP A 16 -7.92 34.18 4.57
C ASP A 16 -7.05 33.39 3.59
N ALA A 17 -5.81 33.82 3.38
CA ALA A 17 -4.93 33.21 2.39
C ALA A 17 -4.64 31.72 2.66
N THR A 18 -4.56 31.31 3.93
CA THR A 18 -4.28 29.92 4.33
C THR A 18 -5.49 29.01 4.13
N ARG A 19 -6.70 29.52 4.39
CA ARG A 19 -7.94 28.76 4.12
C ARG A 19 -8.28 28.73 2.65
N CYS A 20 -8.12 29.86 1.96
CA CYS A 20 -8.32 29.95 0.52
C CYS A 20 -7.37 29.03 -0.25
N SER A 21 -6.12 28.86 0.20
CA SER A 21 -5.18 27.91 -0.43
C SER A 21 -5.57 26.44 -0.30
N ARG A 22 -6.58 26.10 0.51
CA ARG A 22 -7.16 24.74 0.59
C ARG A 22 -8.26 24.51 -0.45
N VAL A 23 -8.72 25.55 -1.13
CA VAL A 23 -9.68 25.46 -2.24
C VAL A 23 -8.89 25.34 -3.54
N VAL A 24 -8.70 24.11 -4.00
CA VAL A 24 -7.79 23.80 -5.11
C VAL A 24 -8.53 23.15 -6.28
N PRO A 25 -8.01 23.25 -7.52
CA PRO A 25 -8.48 22.42 -8.62
C PRO A 25 -8.31 20.94 -8.31
N ALA A 26 -9.27 20.11 -8.69
CA ALA A 26 -9.22 18.65 -8.46
C ALA A 26 -8.07 17.95 -9.23
N GLY A 27 -7.51 18.60 -10.25
CA GLY A 27 -6.47 18.04 -11.11
C GLY A 27 -7.04 17.12 -12.18
N SER A 28 -6.16 16.54 -13.00
CA SER A 28 -6.56 15.52 -13.97
C SER A 28 -7.08 14.28 -13.24
N SER A 29 -8.24 13.79 -13.65
CA SER A 29 -8.91 12.61 -13.07
C SER A 29 -8.99 12.65 -11.54
N ASP A 30 -9.22 13.83 -10.96
CA ASP A 30 -9.32 14.09 -9.51
C ASP A 30 -8.09 13.65 -8.70
N SER A 31 -6.92 13.70 -9.33
CA SER A 31 -5.65 13.30 -8.73
C SER A 31 -5.33 14.03 -7.43
N ALA A 32 -5.76 15.28 -7.23
CA ALA A 32 -5.53 16.00 -5.97
C ALA A 32 -6.19 15.29 -4.79
N LEU A 33 -7.49 14.95 -4.90
CA LEU A 33 -8.22 14.23 -3.87
C LEU A 33 -7.61 12.85 -3.62
N ILE A 34 -7.32 12.10 -4.69
CA ILE A 34 -6.79 10.75 -4.55
C ILE A 34 -5.38 10.73 -3.94
N ASN A 35 -4.54 11.71 -4.24
CA ASN A 35 -3.23 11.85 -3.59
C ASN A 35 -3.37 12.17 -2.10
N ASP A 36 -4.29 13.06 -1.73
CA ASP A 36 -4.54 13.40 -0.32
C ASP A 36 -5.05 12.19 0.48
N LEU A 37 -5.93 11.38 -0.12
CA LEU A 37 -6.41 10.12 0.46
C LEU A 37 -5.32 9.03 0.55
N GLY A 38 -4.15 9.26 -0.06
CA GLY A 38 -2.98 8.38 0.00
C GLY A 38 -2.24 8.36 1.35
N SER A 39 -2.56 9.28 2.28
CA SER A 39 -1.81 9.43 3.53
C SER A 39 -2.72 9.80 4.70
N THR A 40 -2.77 8.95 5.72
CA THR A 40 -3.53 9.18 6.96
C THR A 40 -2.95 10.30 7.84
N SER A 41 -1.73 10.74 7.57
CA SER A 41 -1.06 11.81 8.34
C SER A 41 -1.27 13.21 7.77
N THR A 42 -1.55 13.32 6.47
CA THR A 42 -1.70 14.60 5.76
C THR A 42 -3.11 14.83 5.23
N ALA A 43 -3.93 13.78 5.13
CA ALA A 43 -5.33 13.89 4.74
C ALA A 43 -6.10 14.85 5.67
N SER A 44 -6.99 15.65 5.07
CA SER A 44 -7.96 16.47 5.80
C SER A 44 -9.11 15.62 6.34
N ASN A 45 -9.64 15.97 7.51
CA ASN A 45 -10.79 15.28 8.11
C ASN A 45 -12.10 15.50 7.32
N PHE A 46 -12.17 16.61 6.57
CA PHE A 46 -13.26 16.92 5.65
C PHE A 46 -12.66 17.22 4.27
N MET A 47 -13.19 16.58 3.23
CA MET A 47 -12.80 16.83 1.85
C MET A 47 -14.07 16.96 1.01
N TRP A 48 -14.07 17.90 0.07
CA TRP A 48 -15.18 18.15 -0.84
C TRP A 48 -14.66 18.10 -2.27
N LEU A 49 -15.35 17.35 -3.12
CA LEU A 49 -15.08 17.29 -4.55
C LEU A 49 -16.35 17.64 -5.32
N THR A 50 -16.24 18.64 -6.18
CA THR A 50 -17.22 18.92 -7.23
C THR A 50 -16.61 18.44 -8.55
N PRO A 51 -17.20 17.44 -9.24
CA PRO A 51 -16.71 17.01 -10.54
C PRO A 51 -16.80 18.13 -11.58
N ASN A 52 -16.11 17.96 -12.72
CA ASN A 52 -16.30 18.86 -13.85
C ASN A 52 -17.71 18.70 -14.47
N THR A 53 -18.11 19.62 -15.34
CA THR A 53 -19.46 19.71 -15.92
C THR A 53 -19.89 18.53 -16.81
N CYS A 54 -18.98 17.62 -17.13
CA CYS A 54 -19.31 16.38 -17.82
C CYS A 54 -19.52 15.24 -16.82
N ASN A 55 -18.60 15.12 -15.87
CA ASN A 55 -18.60 14.10 -14.84
C ASN A 55 -19.69 14.32 -13.76
N ASP A 56 -20.17 15.56 -13.60
CA ASP A 56 -21.34 15.90 -12.76
C ASP A 56 -22.69 15.64 -13.46
N ILE A 57 -22.67 15.13 -14.70
CA ILE A 57 -23.85 14.79 -15.52
C ILE A 57 -24.63 16.02 -16.01
N HIS A 58 -24.12 17.24 -15.81
CA HIS A 58 -24.80 18.43 -16.30
C HIS A 58 -24.74 18.56 -17.83
N SER A 59 -23.60 18.25 -18.44
CA SER A 59 -23.34 18.49 -19.88
C SER A 59 -23.09 17.21 -20.68
N CYS A 60 -23.02 16.07 -20.01
CA CYS A 60 -22.77 14.77 -20.61
C CYS A 60 -23.86 13.77 -20.22
N PRO A 61 -24.06 12.69 -20.99
CA PRO A 61 -25.08 11.71 -20.67
C PRO A 61 -24.78 10.98 -19.36
N ILE A 62 -25.82 10.39 -18.78
CA ILE A 62 -25.77 9.72 -17.47
C ILE A 62 -24.70 8.61 -17.44
N ASP A 63 -24.51 7.87 -18.53
CA ASP A 63 -23.53 6.78 -18.62
C ASP A 63 -22.07 7.27 -18.42
N THR A 64 -21.78 8.51 -18.79
CA THR A 64 -20.47 9.13 -18.62
C THR A 64 -20.20 9.41 -17.15
N GLY A 65 -21.19 9.97 -16.43
CA GLY A 65 -21.08 10.19 -14.99
C GLY A 65 -21.11 8.88 -14.19
N ASP A 66 -21.86 7.88 -14.63
CA ASP A 66 -21.88 6.56 -14.00
C ASP A 66 -20.53 5.85 -14.12
N ALA A 67 -19.94 5.82 -15.32
CA ALA A 67 -18.59 5.29 -15.54
C ALA A 67 -17.53 6.05 -14.73
N TYR A 68 -17.67 7.37 -14.63
CA TYR A 68 -16.81 8.22 -13.80
C TYR A 68 -16.92 7.87 -12.31
N LEU A 69 -18.14 7.77 -11.77
CA LEU A 69 -18.35 7.40 -10.36
C LEU A 69 -17.87 5.97 -10.08
N ALA A 70 -18.04 5.04 -11.02
CA ALA A 70 -17.55 3.67 -10.87
C ALA A 70 -16.02 3.61 -10.66
N ASP A 71 -15.24 4.37 -11.44
CA ASP A 71 -13.78 4.49 -11.24
C ASP A 71 -13.43 5.22 -9.94
N LEU A 72 -14.00 6.42 -9.76
CA LEU A 72 -13.63 7.29 -8.65
C LEU A 72 -13.95 6.66 -7.29
N VAL A 73 -15.14 6.07 -7.13
CA VAL A 73 -15.55 5.42 -5.88
C VAL A 73 -14.63 4.25 -5.56
N GLN A 74 -14.23 3.44 -6.54
CA GLN A 74 -13.27 2.36 -6.30
C GLN A 74 -11.92 2.89 -5.83
N ARG A 75 -11.40 3.96 -6.45
CA ARG A 75 -10.14 4.60 -6.03
C ARG A 75 -10.22 5.21 -4.64
N ILE A 76 -11.34 5.85 -4.28
CA ILE A 76 -11.55 6.40 -2.93
C ILE A 76 -11.61 5.27 -1.91
N LEU A 77 -12.44 4.24 -2.14
CA LEU A 77 -12.65 3.16 -1.17
C LEU A 77 -11.43 2.24 -1.00
N SER A 78 -10.53 2.19 -1.99
CA SER A 78 -9.25 1.47 -1.91
C SER A 78 -8.09 2.31 -1.36
N SER A 79 -8.34 3.59 -1.05
CA SER A 79 -7.29 4.48 -0.55
C SER A 79 -6.86 4.18 0.89
N PRO A 80 -5.60 4.47 1.26
CA PRO A 80 -5.10 4.38 2.64
C PRO A 80 -5.86 5.19 3.69
N VAL A 81 -6.75 6.12 3.34
CA VAL A 81 -7.66 6.70 4.33
C VAL A 81 -8.86 5.78 4.57
N PHE A 82 -9.47 5.27 3.49
CA PHE A 82 -10.71 4.49 3.58
C PHE A 82 -10.51 3.04 4.04
N THR A 83 -9.37 2.43 3.74
CA THR A 83 -9.08 1.05 4.16
C THR A 83 -8.68 0.98 5.64
N THR A 84 -8.34 2.09 6.27
CA THR A 84 -7.48 2.09 7.47
C THR A 84 -8.05 2.96 8.58
N GLN A 85 -8.72 4.06 8.25
CA GLN A 85 -9.38 4.95 9.19
C GLN A 85 -10.89 4.70 9.19
N ARG A 86 -11.58 5.29 10.18
CA ARG A 86 -13.03 5.42 10.17
C ARG A 86 -13.45 6.55 9.22
N ALA A 87 -13.44 6.25 7.92
CA ALA A 87 -13.84 7.20 6.88
C ALA A 87 -15.17 6.77 6.22
N ALA A 88 -15.95 7.76 5.78
CA ALA A 88 -17.18 7.57 5.04
C ALA A 88 -17.22 8.51 3.83
N LEU A 89 -17.72 8.01 2.71
CA LEU A 89 -17.96 8.76 1.49
C LEU A 89 -19.44 9.09 1.40
N TYR A 90 -19.75 10.36 1.16
CA TYR A 90 -21.10 10.83 0.88
C TYR A 90 -21.18 11.28 -0.59
N ILE A 91 -22.13 10.74 -1.34
CA ILE A 91 -22.37 11.12 -2.74
C ILE A 91 -23.80 11.64 -2.81
N THR A 92 -23.99 12.81 -3.42
CA THR A 92 -25.31 13.41 -3.65
C THR A 92 -25.29 14.30 -4.89
N PHE A 93 -26.48 14.69 -5.35
CA PHE A 93 -26.67 15.76 -6.33
C PHE A 93 -27.20 17.02 -5.64
N ASP A 94 -26.91 18.19 -6.19
CA ASP A 94 -27.38 19.47 -5.64
C ASP A 94 -28.86 19.73 -5.96
N GLU A 95 -29.33 19.33 -7.14
CA GLU A 95 -30.71 19.51 -7.59
C GLU A 95 -31.30 18.26 -8.27
N GLY A 96 -32.63 18.11 -8.16
CA GLY A 96 -33.39 16.99 -8.75
C GLY A 96 -34.58 17.44 -9.61
N TYR A 97 -34.64 18.72 -10.01
CA TYR A 97 -35.74 19.30 -10.81
C TYR A 97 -37.15 18.99 -10.28
N GLY A 98 -37.32 19.06 -8.95
CA GLY A 98 -38.59 18.75 -8.28
C GLY A 98 -38.75 17.29 -7.85
N GLN A 99 -37.76 16.44 -8.15
CA GLN A 99 -37.66 15.06 -7.66
C GLN A 99 -36.63 14.96 -6.51
N PRO A 100 -36.73 13.92 -5.65
CA PRO A 100 -35.66 13.56 -4.74
C PRO A 100 -34.36 13.29 -5.50
N VAL A 101 -33.24 13.75 -4.94
CA VAL A 101 -31.89 13.48 -5.47
C VAL A 101 -31.39 12.12 -4.99
N TYR A 102 -30.58 11.46 -5.81
CA TYR A 102 -29.84 10.28 -5.35
C TYR A 102 -28.82 10.68 -4.29
N THR A 103 -28.80 9.94 -3.19
CA THR A 103 -27.89 10.15 -2.06
C THR A 103 -27.48 8.81 -1.48
N VAL A 104 -26.17 8.62 -1.26
CA VAL A 104 -25.64 7.38 -0.69
C VAL A 104 -24.43 7.64 0.21
N TRP A 105 -24.36 6.86 1.28
CA TRP A 105 -23.15 6.70 2.09
C TRP A 105 -22.41 5.43 1.65
N ALA A 106 -21.08 5.49 1.57
CA ALA A 106 -20.24 4.33 1.26
C ALA A 106 -19.00 4.27 2.16
N GLY A 107 -18.47 3.06 2.36
CA GLY A 107 -17.27 2.81 3.16
C GLY A 107 -17.49 1.77 4.27
N ARG A 108 -16.39 1.33 4.88
CA ARG A 108 -16.36 0.27 5.91
C ARG A 108 -17.20 0.54 7.17
N VAL A 109 -17.48 1.81 7.44
CA VAL A 109 -18.28 2.24 8.61
C VAL A 109 -19.79 2.29 8.32
N VAL A 110 -20.18 2.17 7.05
CA VAL A 110 -21.57 2.28 6.58
C VAL A 110 -22.20 0.89 6.51
N LYS A 111 -23.48 0.77 6.87
CA LYS A 111 -24.26 -0.46 6.75
C LYS A 111 -24.39 -0.86 5.27
N PRO A 112 -23.98 -2.07 4.86
CA PRO A 112 -24.15 -2.52 3.49
C PRO A 112 -25.63 -2.73 3.17
N THR A 113 -26.04 -2.43 1.93
CA THR A 113 -27.40 -2.70 1.41
C THR A 113 -28.52 -2.11 2.28
N TYR A 114 -28.26 -0.98 2.93
CA TYR A 114 -29.22 -0.32 3.82
C TYR A 114 -29.92 0.84 3.11
N THR A 115 -31.25 0.88 3.25
CA THR A 115 -32.09 2.00 2.79
C THR A 115 -32.92 2.50 3.96
N SER A 116 -32.85 3.80 4.23
CA SER A 116 -33.67 4.45 5.26
C SER A 116 -35.09 4.74 4.77
N SER A 117 -36.06 4.71 5.68
CA SER A 117 -37.41 5.22 5.46
C SER A 117 -37.60 6.67 5.91
N VAL A 118 -36.56 7.31 6.47
CA VAL A 118 -36.59 8.70 6.94
C VAL A 118 -36.42 9.63 5.74
N ALA A 119 -37.23 10.69 5.69
CA ALA A 119 -37.07 11.75 4.70
C ALA A 119 -35.92 12.67 5.12
N TYR A 120 -34.94 12.81 4.23
CA TYR A 120 -33.76 13.66 4.43
C TYR A 120 -33.75 14.84 3.46
N ASN A 121 -33.03 15.90 3.83
CA ASN A 121 -32.75 17.04 2.96
C ASN A 121 -31.27 17.42 3.06
N HIS A 122 -30.83 18.45 2.32
CA HIS A 122 -29.41 18.84 2.32
C HIS A 122 -28.88 19.27 3.71
N PHE A 123 -29.72 19.80 4.60
CA PHE A 123 -29.31 20.13 5.97
C PHE A 123 -29.02 18.88 6.81
N SER A 124 -29.56 17.72 6.44
CA SER A 124 -29.28 16.45 7.13
C SER A 124 -27.81 16.03 7.03
N LEU A 125 -27.10 16.39 5.95
CA LEU A 125 -25.64 16.18 5.87
C LEU A 125 -24.93 17.00 6.95
N LEU A 126 -25.27 18.29 7.06
CA LEU A 126 -24.66 19.17 8.05
C LEU A 126 -24.96 18.71 9.47
N ALA A 127 -26.21 18.38 9.79
CA ALA A 127 -26.61 17.81 11.08
C ALA A 127 -25.83 16.51 11.42
N THR A 128 -25.53 15.69 10.41
CA THR A 128 -24.73 14.47 10.57
C THR A 128 -23.27 14.79 10.92
N ILE A 129 -22.67 15.76 10.23
CA ILE A 129 -21.30 16.23 10.48
C ILE A 129 -21.19 16.84 11.89
N GLU A 130 -22.14 17.70 12.25
CA GLU A 130 -22.22 18.33 13.56
C GLU A 130 -22.33 17.30 14.67
N SER A 131 -23.21 16.30 14.50
CA SER A 131 -23.33 15.18 15.44
C SER A 131 -22.05 14.36 15.53
N ASN A 132 -21.35 14.09 14.43
CA ASN A 132 -20.14 13.27 14.41
C ASN A 132 -18.94 13.94 15.10
N TRP A 133 -18.80 15.26 14.94
CA TRP A 133 -17.70 16.04 15.53
C TRP A 133 -18.08 16.81 16.79
N ASN A 134 -19.29 16.61 17.31
CA ASN A 134 -19.82 17.32 18.47
C ASN A 134 -19.70 18.85 18.32
N LEU A 135 -20.11 19.35 17.15
CA LEU A 135 -20.13 20.76 16.80
C LEU A 135 -21.50 21.38 17.12
N PRO A 136 -21.56 22.69 17.45
CA PRO A 136 -22.83 23.39 17.54
C PRO A 136 -23.51 23.51 16.17
N ASN A 137 -24.84 23.58 16.18
CA ASN A 137 -25.62 23.90 14.99
C ASN A 137 -25.28 25.30 14.47
N LEU A 138 -25.20 25.44 13.14
CA LEU A 138 -24.98 26.73 12.48
C LEU A 138 -26.27 27.53 12.34
N THR A 139 -27.40 26.87 12.07
CA THR A 139 -28.71 27.52 11.86
C THR A 139 -29.87 26.69 12.41
N ALA A 140 -31.07 27.27 12.38
CA ALA A 140 -32.29 26.54 12.72
C ALA A 140 -32.62 25.40 11.73
N ASN A 141 -32.09 25.44 10.50
CA ASN A 141 -32.39 24.44 9.48
C ASN A 141 -31.71 23.09 9.77
N ASP A 142 -30.42 23.11 10.08
CA ASP A 142 -29.63 21.96 10.52
C ASP A 142 -30.05 21.47 11.91
N ALA A 143 -30.35 22.39 12.84
CA ALA A 143 -30.93 22.01 14.14
C ALA A 143 -32.26 21.25 14.02
N GLY A 144 -33.07 21.55 12.99
CA GLY A 144 -34.33 20.88 12.70
C GLY A 144 -34.23 19.65 11.78
N ALA A 145 -33.04 19.36 11.24
CA ALA A 145 -32.84 18.28 10.29
C ALA A 145 -32.50 16.96 11.00
N ALA A 146 -33.03 15.85 10.50
CA ALA A 146 -32.65 14.53 10.99
C ALA A 146 -31.20 14.21 10.58
N ALA A 147 -30.35 13.88 11.56
CA ALA A 147 -29.00 13.39 11.30
C ALA A 147 -29.05 11.94 10.77
N MET A 148 -28.27 11.66 9.74
CA MET A 148 -28.20 10.37 9.02
C MET A 148 -27.39 9.31 9.79
N THR A 149 -27.42 9.32 11.12
CA THR A 149 -26.59 8.43 11.96
C THR A 149 -26.95 6.96 11.81
N GLU A 150 -28.19 6.66 11.40
CA GLU A 150 -28.67 5.29 11.18
C GLU A 150 -27.94 4.55 10.04
N PHE A 151 -27.27 5.25 9.14
CA PHE A 151 -26.52 4.62 8.05
C PHE A 151 -25.21 3.98 8.53
N PHE A 152 -24.74 4.32 9.74
CA PHE A 152 -23.47 3.85 10.26
C PHE A 152 -23.63 2.64 11.20
N THR A 153 -22.63 1.77 11.21
CA THR A 153 -22.60 0.62 12.12
C THR A 153 -22.20 1.08 13.52
N SER A 154 -22.79 0.47 14.56
CA SER A 154 -22.44 0.76 15.96
C SER A 154 -21.08 0.19 16.37
N ASN A 155 -20.60 -0.83 15.65
CA ASN A 155 -19.28 -1.43 15.83
C ASN A 155 -18.57 -1.54 14.47
N PRO A 156 -18.04 -0.43 13.93
CA PRO A 156 -17.27 -0.47 12.70
C PRO A 156 -16.05 -1.39 12.91
N PRO A 157 -15.54 -2.06 11.85
CA PRO A 157 -14.28 -2.79 11.96
C PRO A 157 -13.23 -1.87 12.59
N ALA A 158 -12.39 -2.37 13.50
CA ALA A 158 -11.33 -1.57 14.08
C ALA A 158 -10.35 -1.16 12.99
N SER A 159 -9.94 0.11 12.98
CA SER A 159 -8.83 0.58 12.16
C SER A 159 -7.61 -0.29 12.41
N ASP A 160 -6.97 -0.78 11.36
CA ASP A 160 -5.79 -1.63 11.51
C ASP A 160 -4.57 -0.75 11.72
N THR A 161 -4.02 -0.85 12.93
CA THR A 161 -2.93 -0.02 13.43
C THR A 161 -1.65 -0.82 13.65
N VAL A 162 -1.65 -2.10 13.29
CA VAL A 162 -0.50 -2.98 13.52
C VAL A 162 0.44 -2.82 12.35
N ALA A 163 1.69 -2.42 12.63
CA ALA A 163 2.67 -2.27 11.57
C ALA A 163 3.10 -3.65 11.02
N PRO A 164 3.27 -3.77 9.69
CA PRO A 164 3.77 -5.00 9.08
C PRO A 164 5.21 -5.30 9.51
N THR A 165 5.62 -6.54 9.27
CA THR A 165 6.99 -7.03 9.49
C THR A 165 7.67 -7.32 8.15
N ILE A 166 8.97 -7.09 8.08
CA ILE A 166 9.80 -7.34 6.89
C ILE A 166 11.20 -7.81 7.32
N ALA A 167 11.78 -8.71 6.54
CA ALA A 167 13.15 -9.18 6.69
C ALA A 167 13.85 -9.20 5.33
N ILE A 168 15.17 -8.96 5.34
CA ILE A 168 16.07 -9.25 4.21
C ILE A 168 16.75 -10.57 4.54
N ASP A 169 16.37 -11.62 3.83
CA ASP A 169 16.84 -12.99 4.08
C ASP A 169 18.19 -13.26 3.39
N SER A 170 18.42 -12.62 2.24
CA SER A 170 19.68 -12.65 1.52
C SER A 170 19.89 -11.34 0.75
N PRO A 171 21.13 -10.84 0.66
CA PRO A 171 22.32 -11.36 1.31
C PRO A 171 22.36 -11.00 2.81
N SER A 172 23.17 -11.70 3.61
CA SER A 172 23.28 -11.40 5.04
C SER A 172 23.95 -10.04 5.26
N ASN A 173 23.64 -9.41 6.40
CA ASN A 173 24.28 -8.14 6.77
C ASN A 173 25.81 -8.31 6.85
N HIS A 174 26.54 -7.31 6.35
CA HIS A 174 28.00 -7.24 6.19
C HIS A 174 28.62 -8.31 5.29
N SER A 175 27.84 -8.94 4.41
CA SER A 175 28.37 -9.91 3.45
C SER A 175 29.16 -9.27 2.31
N SER A 176 30.03 -10.07 1.70
CA SER A 176 30.71 -9.72 0.45
C SER A 176 30.06 -10.48 -0.71
N VAL A 177 29.61 -9.74 -1.72
CA VAL A 177 28.81 -10.27 -2.84
C VAL A 177 29.37 -9.83 -4.19
N TRP A 178 28.89 -10.44 -5.26
CA TRP A 178 29.12 -10.00 -6.64
C TRP A 178 27.91 -9.25 -7.19
N SER A 179 28.14 -8.41 -8.19
CA SER A 179 27.10 -7.69 -8.91
C SER A 179 26.65 -8.48 -10.16
N PRO A 180 25.34 -8.51 -10.50
CA PRO A 180 24.23 -7.89 -9.77
C PRO A 180 23.89 -8.63 -8.47
N VAL A 181 23.52 -7.86 -7.44
CA VAL A 181 23.14 -8.40 -6.14
C VAL A 181 21.67 -8.81 -6.17
N SER A 182 21.39 -10.08 -5.93
CA SER A 182 20.02 -10.58 -5.75
C SER A 182 19.63 -10.48 -4.28
N VAL A 183 18.81 -9.48 -3.95
CA VAL A 183 18.25 -9.29 -2.61
C VAL A 183 16.91 -9.99 -2.54
N THR A 184 16.73 -10.86 -1.55
CA THR A 184 15.48 -11.57 -1.31
C THR A 184 15.06 -11.39 0.12
N GLY A 185 13.76 -11.38 0.37
CA GLY A 185 13.23 -11.31 1.71
C GLY A 185 11.80 -11.75 1.83
N THR A 186 11.32 -11.67 3.06
CA THR A 186 9.95 -12.00 3.45
C THR A 186 9.29 -10.82 4.13
N ALA A 187 7.97 -10.74 4.00
CA ALA A 187 7.16 -9.76 4.70
C ALA A 187 5.84 -10.39 5.15
N PHE A 188 5.30 -9.91 6.26
CA PHE A 188 4.05 -10.39 6.84
C PHE A 188 3.26 -9.23 7.45
N ASP A 189 1.95 -9.33 7.35
CA ASP A 189 0.99 -8.45 8.02
C ASP A 189 -0.19 -9.27 8.55
N ASN A 190 -0.85 -8.79 9.62
CA ASN A 190 -2.03 -9.45 10.20
C ASN A 190 -3.28 -9.37 9.32
N ILE A 191 -3.35 -8.43 8.36
CA ILE A 191 -4.46 -8.29 7.42
C ILE A 191 -4.00 -8.49 5.99
N ALA A 192 -3.19 -7.57 5.45
CA ALA A 192 -2.76 -7.63 4.06
C ALA A 192 -1.60 -6.66 3.76
N ILE A 193 -0.68 -7.11 2.92
CA ILE A 193 0.44 -6.29 2.42
C ILE A 193 0.01 -5.58 1.14
N GLN A 194 0.26 -4.27 1.05
CA GLN A 194 0.06 -3.50 -0.18
C GLN A 194 1.27 -3.60 -1.11
N LYS A 195 2.47 -3.33 -0.59
CA LYS A 195 3.71 -3.30 -1.40
C LYS A 195 4.97 -3.48 -0.57
N VAL A 196 6.04 -3.92 -1.24
CA VAL A 196 7.42 -3.88 -0.74
C VAL A 196 8.26 -2.99 -1.65
N GLU A 197 9.08 -2.14 -1.07
CA GLU A 197 9.97 -1.21 -1.76
C GLU A 197 11.41 -1.38 -1.26
N VAL A 198 12.38 -1.22 -2.15
CA VAL A 198 13.82 -1.31 -1.85
C VAL A 198 14.51 -0.03 -2.33
N ARG A 199 15.48 0.46 -1.56
CA ARG A 199 16.38 1.54 -1.98
C ARG A 199 17.83 1.20 -1.66
N VAL A 200 18.74 1.85 -2.37
CA VAL A 200 20.18 1.69 -2.23
C VAL A 200 20.80 3.02 -1.87
N ASP A 201 21.71 3.03 -0.88
CA ASP A 201 22.51 4.20 -0.48
C ASP A 201 21.69 5.46 -0.18
N GLY A 202 20.53 5.28 0.44
CA GLY A 202 19.60 6.37 0.76
C GLY A 202 18.90 7.00 -0.46
N GLY A 203 19.02 6.38 -1.65
CA GLY A 203 18.37 6.82 -2.88
C GLY A 203 16.84 6.66 -2.88
N ALA A 204 16.24 6.77 -4.07
CA ALA A 204 14.80 6.64 -4.24
C ALA A 204 14.32 5.20 -3.97
N TRP A 205 13.12 5.08 -3.40
CA TRP A 205 12.43 3.81 -3.23
C TRP A 205 11.96 3.26 -4.57
N THR A 206 12.18 1.97 -4.80
CA THR A 206 11.73 1.24 -5.99
C THR A 206 10.89 0.05 -5.55
N THR A 207 9.73 -0.16 -6.18
CA THR A 207 8.86 -1.30 -5.85
C THR A 207 9.54 -2.61 -6.24
N ALA A 208 9.67 -3.52 -5.28
CA ALA A 208 10.19 -4.86 -5.51
C ALA A 208 9.08 -5.78 -6.06
N PRO A 209 9.38 -6.69 -7.00
CA PRO A 209 8.49 -7.79 -7.35
C PRO A 209 8.14 -8.67 -6.14
N GLY A 210 6.84 -8.89 -5.93
CA GLY A 210 6.31 -9.71 -4.84
C GLY A 210 6.00 -8.93 -3.56
N THR A 211 5.34 -9.58 -2.61
CA THR A 211 4.96 -8.99 -1.30
C THR A 211 5.40 -9.88 -0.15
N THR A 212 4.72 -10.99 0.10
CA THR A 212 5.05 -11.94 1.18
C THR A 212 6.41 -12.60 0.99
N SER A 213 6.73 -12.98 -0.24
CA SER A 213 8.09 -13.26 -0.70
C SER A 213 8.43 -12.26 -1.79
N TRP A 214 9.52 -11.53 -1.60
CA TRP A 214 9.92 -10.46 -2.52
C TRP A 214 11.38 -10.63 -2.94
N THR A 215 11.70 -10.12 -4.14
CA THR A 215 13.04 -10.19 -4.71
C THR A 215 13.37 -8.90 -5.45
N GLN A 216 14.64 -8.48 -5.41
CA GLN A 216 15.13 -7.34 -6.16
C GLN A 216 16.56 -7.59 -6.66
N SER A 217 16.78 -7.39 -7.96
CA SER A 217 18.10 -7.46 -8.58
C SER A 217 18.71 -6.08 -8.71
N LEU A 218 19.88 -5.86 -8.12
CA LEU A 218 20.52 -4.56 -8.00
C LEU A 218 21.89 -4.56 -8.70
N PRO A 219 22.06 -3.85 -9.83
CA PRO A 219 23.37 -3.71 -10.50
C PRO A 219 24.22 -2.68 -9.76
N LEU A 220 24.89 -3.10 -8.69
CA LEU A 220 25.70 -2.25 -7.83
C LEU A 220 27.15 -2.14 -8.33
N ALA A 221 27.78 -0.98 -8.09
CA ALA A 221 29.20 -0.75 -8.37
C ALA A 221 30.07 -1.45 -7.33
N LEU A 222 31.39 -1.45 -7.52
CA LEU A 222 32.33 -1.98 -6.52
C LEU A 222 32.37 -1.07 -5.29
N GLY A 223 32.43 -1.67 -4.10
CA GLY A 223 32.52 -0.96 -2.82
C GLY A 223 31.40 -1.28 -1.85
N ASN A 224 31.30 -0.47 -0.80
CA ASN A 224 30.31 -0.66 0.25
C ASN A 224 28.98 -0.02 -0.15
N HIS A 225 27.90 -0.76 0.09
CA HIS A 225 26.54 -0.30 -0.15
C HIS A 225 25.64 -0.58 1.05
N THR A 226 24.64 0.26 1.21
CA THR A 226 23.51 0.06 2.13
C THR A 226 22.26 -0.23 1.34
N ILE A 227 21.50 -1.23 1.77
CA ILE A 227 20.24 -1.63 1.15
C ILE A 227 19.17 -1.56 2.22
N ASP A 228 18.16 -0.73 2.00
CA ASP A 228 16.97 -0.66 2.84
C ASP A 228 15.80 -1.31 2.10
N ALA A 229 14.98 -2.08 2.83
CA ALA A 229 13.72 -2.62 2.36
C ALA A 229 12.58 -2.11 3.28
N ARG A 230 11.47 -1.68 2.69
CA ARG A 230 10.27 -1.20 3.38
C ARG A 230 9.05 -1.97 2.92
N VAL A 231 8.27 -2.47 3.86
CA VAL A 231 6.90 -2.99 3.60
C VAL A 231 5.88 -1.94 4.01
N THR A 232 4.82 -1.82 3.23
CA THR A 232 3.62 -1.05 3.57
C THR A 232 2.41 -1.97 3.45
N ASP A 233 1.58 -2.02 4.49
CA ASP A 233 0.34 -2.78 4.48
C ASP A 233 -0.78 -2.03 3.73
N THR A 234 -1.94 -2.67 3.55
CA THR A 234 -3.13 -1.99 2.99
C THR A 234 -3.70 -0.94 3.93
N SER A 235 -3.20 -0.90 5.15
CA SER A 235 -3.58 -0.04 6.27
C SER A 235 -2.74 1.25 6.37
N GLY A 236 -1.75 1.41 5.48
CA GLY A 236 -0.79 2.51 5.48
C GLY A 236 0.28 2.41 6.57
N ASN A 237 0.26 1.39 7.43
CA ASN A 237 1.33 1.16 8.37
C ASN A 237 2.56 0.63 7.60
N SER A 238 3.75 1.04 8.03
CA SER A 238 4.98 0.64 7.36
C SER A 238 6.11 0.35 8.32
N LYS A 239 7.03 -0.51 7.87
CA LYS A 239 8.25 -0.85 8.58
C LYS A 239 9.38 -0.97 7.58
N ALA A 240 10.56 -0.47 7.95
CA ALA A 240 11.77 -0.60 7.16
C ALA A 240 12.88 -1.31 7.95
N VAL A 241 13.71 -2.05 7.22
CA VAL A 241 14.93 -2.72 7.69
C VAL A 241 16.05 -2.46 6.70
N GLY A 242 17.30 -2.55 7.14
CA GLY A 242 18.45 -2.32 6.26
C GLY A 242 19.62 -3.22 6.58
N ILE A 243 20.42 -3.49 5.55
CA ILE A 243 21.69 -4.20 5.63
C ILE A 243 22.79 -3.38 4.95
N SER A 244 24.03 -3.62 5.34
CA SER A 244 25.22 -3.15 4.62
C SER A 244 25.91 -4.35 3.95
N LEU A 245 26.51 -4.16 2.78
CA LEU A 245 27.29 -5.19 2.10
C LEU A 245 28.46 -4.57 1.33
N SER A 246 29.40 -5.42 0.90
CA SER A 246 30.51 -5.02 0.04
C SER A 246 30.44 -5.75 -1.30
N VAL A 247 30.39 -5.02 -2.39
CA VAL A 247 30.47 -5.59 -3.74
C VAL A 247 31.94 -5.73 -4.12
N MET A 248 32.35 -6.97 -4.36
CA MET A 248 33.72 -7.31 -4.73
C MET A 248 33.90 -7.33 -6.26
N PRO A 249 35.13 -7.09 -6.75
CA PRO A 249 35.47 -7.36 -8.14
C PRO A 249 35.03 -8.78 -8.52
N GLY A 250 34.36 -8.92 -9.67
CA GLY A 250 34.11 -10.24 -10.24
C GLY A 250 35.46 -10.96 -10.35
N GLY A 251 35.57 -12.12 -9.69
CA GLY A 251 36.77 -12.93 -9.86
C GLY A 251 36.96 -13.28 -11.34
N PRO A 252 38.18 -13.57 -11.81
CA PRO A 252 38.35 -14.26 -13.09
C PRO A 252 37.43 -15.50 -13.09
N PRO A 253 36.93 -15.97 -14.25
CA PRO A 253 36.19 -17.22 -14.30
C PRO A 253 37.04 -18.26 -13.56
N PHE A 254 36.49 -18.85 -12.50
CA PHE A 254 37.16 -19.91 -11.79
C PHE A 254 37.39 -21.02 -12.81
N ASP A 255 38.61 -21.14 -13.30
CA ASP A 255 39.03 -22.33 -14.02
C ASP A 255 39.12 -23.42 -12.96
N PHE A 256 38.06 -24.23 -12.86
CA PHE A 256 37.99 -25.38 -11.97
C PHE A 256 39.14 -26.39 -12.22
N LEU A 257 39.93 -26.23 -13.29
CA LEU A 257 41.15 -27.00 -13.55
C LEU A 257 42.44 -26.38 -12.97
N SER A 258 42.43 -25.13 -12.48
CA SER A 258 43.63 -24.45 -11.98
C SER A 258 43.84 -24.53 -10.46
N ILE A 259 42.84 -25.02 -9.71
CA ILE A 259 42.96 -25.32 -8.27
C ILE A 259 43.21 -26.81 -8.07
N LEU A 260 44.41 -27.26 -8.43
CA LEU A 260 45.04 -28.33 -7.68
C LEU A 260 46.38 -27.82 -7.17
N PRO A 261 46.44 -27.58 -5.85
CA PRO A 261 47.45 -28.28 -5.08
C PRO A 261 46.83 -29.00 -3.86
N GLU A 262 47.11 -30.31 -3.77
CA GLU A 262 47.18 -31.11 -2.53
C GLU A 262 45.92 -31.67 -1.80
N ILE A 263 44.80 -32.00 -2.46
CA ILE A 263 43.77 -32.87 -1.81
C ILE A 263 43.53 -34.23 -2.50
N VAL A 264 43.93 -34.41 -3.76
CA VAL A 264 43.62 -35.66 -4.50
C VAL A 264 44.54 -36.85 -4.12
N VAL A 265 45.73 -36.63 -3.57
CA VAL A 265 46.66 -37.73 -3.21
C VAL A 265 46.15 -38.53 -2.00
N GLY A 266 45.41 -37.92 -1.07
CA GLY A 266 44.89 -38.60 0.12
C GLY A 266 43.81 -39.64 -0.16
N VAL A 267 42.89 -39.35 -1.09
CA VAL A 267 41.72 -40.22 -1.37
C VAL A 267 42.12 -41.46 -2.18
N ILE A 268 43.09 -41.33 -3.11
CA ILE A 268 43.54 -42.45 -3.93
C ILE A 268 44.38 -43.45 -3.11
N VAL A 269 45.21 -42.99 -2.17
CA VAL A 269 46.00 -43.89 -1.30
C VAL A 269 45.09 -44.67 -0.34
N VAL A 270 44.05 -44.04 0.23
CA VAL A 270 43.09 -44.74 1.11
C VAL A 270 42.26 -45.76 0.34
N ALA A 271 41.82 -45.45 -0.88
CA ALA A 271 41.08 -46.38 -1.72
C ALA A 271 41.95 -47.57 -2.18
N ALA A 272 43.23 -47.34 -2.50
CA ALA A 272 44.16 -48.40 -2.87
C ALA A 272 44.49 -49.33 -1.69
N VAL A 273 44.69 -48.80 -0.48
CA VAL A 273 44.94 -49.59 0.74
C VAL A 273 43.69 -50.36 1.16
N ALA A 274 42.50 -49.74 1.11
CA ALA A 274 41.23 -50.42 1.37
C ALA A 274 40.96 -51.53 0.34
N GLY A 275 41.19 -51.26 -0.95
CA GLY A 275 41.09 -52.25 -2.03
C GLY A 275 42.04 -53.43 -1.85
N LEU A 276 43.30 -53.18 -1.47
CA LEU A 276 44.30 -54.23 -1.21
C LEU A 276 43.94 -55.08 0.02
N LEU A 277 43.40 -54.46 1.08
CA LEU A 277 42.96 -55.16 2.30
C LEU A 277 41.71 -56.01 2.06
N ILE A 278 40.75 -55.52 1.28
CA ILE A 278 39.54 -56.27 0.88
C ILE A 278 39.95 -57.43 -0.06
N TYR A 279 40.85 -57.20 -1.01
CA TYR A 279 41.37 -58.24 -1.90
C TYR A 279 42.10 -59.35 -1.11
N ARG A 280 42.96 -58.99 -0.15
CA ARG A 280 43.66 -59.97 0.71
C ARG A 280 42.72 -60.77 1.61
N ARG A 281 41.62 -60.17 2.11
CA ARG A 281 40.59 -60.90 2.88
C ARG A 281 39.80 -61.89 2.02
N ARG A 282 39.49 -61.54 0.76
CA ARG A 282 38.78 -62.45 -0.16
C ARG A 282 39.64 -63.64 -0.61
N LYS A 283 40.95 -63.47 -0.77
CA LYS A 283 41.85 -64.58 -1.16
C LYS A 283 42.06 -65.61 -0.04
N LYS A 284 41.93 -65.22 1.23
CA LYS A 284 41.95 -66.15 2.38
C LYS A 284 40.63 -66.90 2.60
N ALA A 285 39.53 -66.47 1.98
CA ALA A 285 38.20 -67.05 2.17
C ALA A 285 37.77 -68.03 1.05
N ARG A 286 38.65 -68.34 0.09
CA ARG A 286 38.37 -69.37 -0.92
C ARG A 286 38.67 -70.75 -0.33
N PRO A 287 37.69 -71.67 -0.19
CA PRO A 287 37.95 -73.04 0.22
C PRO A 287 38.73 -73.77 -0.89
N PRO A 288 39.56 -74.79 -0.57
CA PRO A 288 40.19 -75.62 -1.59
C PRO A 288 39.11 -76.37 -2.37
N GLU A 289 39.19 -76.33 -3.71
CA GLU A 289 38.36 -77.13 -4.60
C GLU A 289 38.65 -78.63 -4.38
N SER A 290 37.57 -79.40 -4.22
CA SER A 290 37.54 -80.87 -4.24
C SER A 290 37.52 -81.39 -5.66
#